data_AF-A0A1V2Q4C4-F1
#
_entry.id   AF-A0A1V2Q4C4-F1
#
_cell.length_a   1.000
_cell.length_b   1.000
_cell.length_c   1.000
_cell.angle_alpha   90.00
_cell.angle_beta   90.00
_cell.angle_gamma   90.00
#
_symmetry.space_group_name_H-M   'P 1'
#
loop_
_entity.id
_entity.type
_entity.pdbx_description
1 polymer ?
#
loop_
_entity_poly.entity_id
_entity_poly.type
_entity_poly.pdbx_seq_one_letter_code
_entity_poly.pdbx_strand_id
1 'polypeptide(L)'
;MSTRAPIPDTSLGQQAHAEGGYQLIAKPDEVTHLVCCRDASWGKAFCGAVTSEINFSVQRLCTMCVEEAEAMLPGCSTNEETLCPVDGNRCPDEHEIELRIARATDPT
;
A
#
# COMPACT_ATOMS: atom_id res chain seq x y z
N MET A 1 -42.46 -19.59 -17.78
CA MET A 1 -42.02 -20.00 -16.43
C MET A 1 -40.60 -20.53 -16.58
N SER A 2 -39.60 -19.76 -16.17
CA SER A 2 -38.18 -20.13 -16.29
C SER A 2 -37.54 -19.92 -14.93
N THR A 3 -37.30 -21.03 -14.23
CA THR A 3 -36.70 -21.07 -12.90
C THR A 3 -35.19 -20.89 -13.05
N ARG A 4 -34.68 -19.71 -12.72
CA ARG A 4 -33.23 -19.51 -12.53
C ARG A 4 -32.83 -20.11 -11.19
N ALA A 5 -31.99 -21.13 -11.22
CA ALA A 5 -31.31 -21.65 -10.04
C ALA A 5 -30.37 -20.58 -9.45
N PRO A 6 -30.17 -20.55 -8.13
CA PRO A 6 -29.25 -19.60 -7.49
C PRO A 6 -27.78 -19.93 -7.84
N ILE A 7 -27.00 -18.88 -8.12
CA ILE A 7 -25.55 -18.94 -8.30
C ILE A 7 -24.92 -19.16 -6.91
N PRO A 8 -23.97 -20.10 -6.74
CA PRO A 8 -23.25 -20.25 -5.49
C PRO A 8 -22.38 -19.00 -5.26
N ASP A 9 -22.66 -18.29 -4.16
CA ASP A 9 -21.84 -17.20 -3.64
C ASP A 9 -20.44 -17.76 -3.38
N THR A 10 -19.54 -17.42 -4.30
CA THR A 10 -18.13 -17.77 -4.21
C THR A 10 -17.56 -16.95 -3.07
N SER A 11 -17.19 -17.66 -2.00
CA SER A 11 -16.43 -17.16 -0.86
C SER A 11 -15.48 -16.05 -1.27
N LEU A 12 -15.86 -14.80 -0.98
CA LEU A 12 -14.93 -13.68 -0.95
C LEU A 12 -13.88 -14.03 0.09
N GLY A 13 -12.71 -14.35 -0.44
CA GLY A 13 -11.57 -14.89 0.27
C GLY A 13 -11.38 -14.20 1.61
N GLN A 14 -11.31 -15.04 2.64
CA GLN A 14 -10.76 -14.71 3.93
C GLN A 14 -9.58 -13.77 3.75
N GLN A 15 -9.74 -12.50 4.16
CA GLN A 15 -8.65 -11.57 4.35
C GLN A 15 -7.86 -12.03 5.58
N ALA A 16 -7.06 -13.08 5.39
CA ALA A 16 -6.07 -13.51 6.36
C ALA A 16 -4.74 -12.91 5.94
N HIS A 17 -4.51 -11.62 6.20
CA HIS A 17 -3.17 -11.04 6.12
C HIS A 17 -2.98 -9.94 7.16
N ALA A 18 -2.41 -10.35 8.30
CA ALA A 18 -1.42 -9.63 9.09
C ALA A 18 -0.76 -10.57 10.13
N GLU A 19 -0.44 -11.82 9.77
CA GLU A 19 0.32 -12.73 10.65
C GLU A 19 1.67 -13.21 10.05
N GLY A 20 1.96 -12.89 8.79
CA GLY A 20 3.28 -13.10 8.17
C GLY A 20 3.80 -11.78 7.64
N GLY A 21 5.03 -11.41 8.01
CA GLY A 21 5.67 -10.13 7.67
C GLY A 21 5.79 -9.83 6.17
N TYR A 22 6.38 -8.68 5.85
CA TYR A 22 6.58 -8.24 4.46
C TYR A 22 7.86 -8.81 3.86
N GLN A 23 7.90 -8.95 2.54
CA GLN A 23 9.10 -9.30 1.78
C GLN A 23 9.76 -8.04 1.19
N LEU A 24 11.07 -7.88 1.40
CA LEU A 24 11.86 -6.88 0.69
C LEU A 24 12.18 -7.34 -0.74
N ILE A 25 11.93 -6.47 -1.72
CA ILE A 25 12.26 -6.72 -3.13
C ILE A 25 13.03 -5.54 -3.74
N ALA A 26 13.82 -5.83 -4.78
CA ALA A 26 14.64 -4.87 -5.51
C ALA A 26 14.32 -4.94 -7.00
N LYS A 27 13.21 -4.33 -7.43
CA LYS A 27 12.75 -4.42 -8.82
C LYS A 27 12.46 -3.03 -9.40
N PRO A 28 13.46 -2.35 -9.97
CA PRO A 28 13.31 -0.97 -10.42
C PRO A 28 12.34 -0.78 -11.58
N ASP A 29 12.21 -1.80 -12.45
CA ASP A 29 11.34 -1.74 -13.62
C ASP A 29 9.87 -2.06 -13.31
N GLU A 30 9.57 -2.60 -12.14
CA GLU A 30 8.20 -2.90 -11.73
C GLU A 30 7.47 -1.63 -11.26
N VAL A 31 6.21 -1.53 -11.66
CA VAL A 31 5.31 -0.48 -11.20
C VAL A 31 4.99 -0.74 -9.73
N THR A 32 5.45 0.15 -8.86
CA THR A 32 5.29 0.02 -7.41
C THR A 32 4.08 0.81 -6.93
N HIS A 33 3.35 0.24 -5.98
CA HIS A 33 2.18 0.85 -5.38
C HIS A 33 2.55 1.76 -4.21
N LEU A 34 1.81 2.87 -4.05
CA LEU A 34 1.98 3.78 -2.91
C LEU A 34 1.09 3.38 -1.74
N VAL A 35 1.63 3.48 -0.54
CA VAL A 35 0.98 3.24 0.75
C VAL A 35 1.17 4.47 1.63
N CYS A 36 0.34 4.66 2.67
CA CYS A 36 0.61 5.73 3.63
C CYS A 36 1.78 5.34 4.54
N CYS A 37 2.77 6.23 4.62
CA CYS A 37 3.91 6.16 5.52
C CYS A 37 3.50 5.96 7.00
N ARG A 38 2.32 6.42 7.40
CA ARG A 38 1.78 6.32 8.78
C ARG A 38 0.94 5.07 9.02
N ASP A 39 0.55 4.34 7.99
CA ASP A 39 -0.15 3.07 8.14
C ASP A 39 0.82 2.00 8.67
N ALA A 40 0.46 1.27 9.72
CA ALA A 40 1.33 0.27 10.33
C ALA A 40 1.40 -1.02 9.50
N SER A 41 0.33 -1.35 8.80
CA SER A 41 0.18 -2.58 8.03
C SER A 41 0.17 -2.23 6.55
N TRP A 42 1.26 -1.78 5.94
CA TRP A 42 1.37 -1.37 4.52
C TRP A 42 0.83 -2.35 3.43
N GLY A 43 -0.01 -3.32 3.76
CA GLY A 43 -0.64 -4.27 2.87
C GLY A 43 -1.83 -3.76 2.10
N LYS A 44 -2.21 -2.47 2.22
CA LYS A 44 -3.18 -1.86 1.29
C LYS A 44 -2.65 -0.56 0.71
N ALA A 45 -2.51 -0.54 -0.61
CA ALA A 45 -2.13 0.64 -1.37
C ALA A 45 -3.29 1.63 -1.53
N PHE A 46 -2.97 2.88 -1.90
CA PHE A 46 -3.99 3.90 -2.17
C PHE A 46 -4.98 3.51 -3.26
N CYS A 47 -4.52 2.83 -4.32
CA CYS A 47 -5.42 2.31 -5.36
C CYS A 47 -6.24 1.07 -4.94
N GLY A 48 -6.14 0.64 -3.68
CA GLY A 48 -6.84 -0.52 -3.13
C GLY A 48 -6.18 -1.87 -3.36
N ALA A 49 -5.04 -1.92 -4.06
CA ALA A 49 -4.27 -3.16 -4.23
C ALA A 49 -3.74 -3.68 -2.89
N VAL A 50 -3.79 -5.00 -2.70
CA VAL A 50 -3.22 -5.66 -1.52
C VAL A 50 -1.79 -6.07 -1.84
N THR A 51 -0.85 -5.82 -0.93
CA THR A 51 0.57 -6.16 -1.11
C THR A 51 1.16 -6.81 0.14
N SER A 52 2.13 -7.69 -0.05
CA SER A 52 3.02 -8.19 1.00
C SER A 52 4.48 -7.89 0.69
N GLU A 53 4.74 -7.04 -0.31
CA GLU A 53 6.08 -6.69 -0.79
C GLU A 53 6.37 -5.21 -0.56
N ILE A 54 7.62 -4.91 -0.17
CA ILE A 54 8.16 -3.56 -0.04
C ILE A 54 9.33 -3.43 -1.03
N ASN A 55 9.16 -2.58 -2.05
CA ASN A 55 10.17 -2.34 -3.08
C ASN A 55 11.04 -1.12 -2.75
N PHE A 56 12.30 -1.34 -2.39
CA PHE A 56 13.22 -0.26 -2.04
C PHE A 56 13.97 0.32 -3.26
N SER A 57 13.79 -0.27 -4.45
CA SER A 57 14.46 0.16 -5.68
C SER A 57 13.50 0.83 -6.67
N VAL A 58 12.39 1.39 -6.20
CA VAL A 58 11.31 1.93 -7.04
C VAL A 58 11.79 3.01 -8.02
N GLN A 59 11.41 2.88 -9.30
CA GLN A 59 11.56 3.94 -10.31
C GLN A 59 10.26 4.29 -11.01
N ARG A 60 9.23 3.44 -10.89
CA ARG A 60 7.90 3.64 -11.49
C ARG A 60 6.83 3.49 -10.44
N LEU A 61 5.93 4.46 -10.38
CA LEU A 61 4.79 4.45 -9.46
C LEU A 61 3.50 4.12 -10.20
N CYS A 62 2.59 3.43 -9.52
CA CYS A 62 1.25 3.19 -10.01
C CYS A 62 0.51 4.52 -10.17
N THR A 63 0.15 4.88 -11.41
CA THR A 63 -0.57 6.13 -11.70
C THR A 63 -1.85 6.27 -10.88
N MET A 64 -2.63 5.20 -10.74
CA MET A 64 -3.85 5.24 -9.92
C MET A 64 -3.55 5.57 -8.45
N CYS A 65 -2.46 5.06 -7.88
CA CYS A 65 -2.10 5.43 -6.51
C CYS A 65 -1.78 6.91 -6.37
N VAL A 66 -1.12 7.50 -7.37
CA VAL A 66 -0.80 8.94 -7.40
C VAL A 66 -2.07 9.77 -7.52
N GLU A 67 -2.99 9.39 -8.42
CA GLU A 67 -4.28 10.07 -8.60
C GLU A 67 -5.14 10.01 -7.32
N GLU A 68 -5.20 8.86 -6.66
CA GLU A 68 -5.92 8.71 -5.39
C GLU A 68 -5.29 9.56 -4.28
N ALA A 69 -3.96 9.57 -4.17
CA ALA A 69 -3.27 10.42 -3.19
C ALA A 69 -3.54 11.91 -3.45
N GLU A 70 -3.51 12.36 -4.70
CA GLU A 70 -3.80 13.73 -5.10
C GLU A 70 -5.27 14.11 -4.84
N ALA A 71 -6.20 13.17 -5.02
CA ALA A 71 -7.61 13.38 -4.69
C ALA A 71 -7.86 13.49 -3.18
N MET A 72 -7.09 12.76 -2.36
CA MET A 72 -7.16 12.84 -0.90
C MET A 72 -6.53 14.14 -0.36
N LEU A 73 -5.38 14.52 -0.91
CA LEU A 73 -4.66 15.74 -0.54
C LEU A 73 -4.10 16.42 -1.79
N PRO A 74 -4.78 17.46 -2.31
CA PRO A 74 -4.30 18.21 -3.47
C PRO A 74 -2.92 18.81 -3.23
N GLY A 75 -2.03 18.63 -4.19
CA GLY A 75 -0.63 19.04 -4.12
C GLY A 75 0.27 18.10 -3.33
N CYS A 76 -0.19 16.94 -2.87
CA CYS A 76 0.64 16.01 -2.08
C CYS A 76 1.90 15.56 -2.82
N SER A 77 1.82 15.44 -4.14
CA SER A 77 2.96 15.08 -5.01
C SER A 77 3.99 16.19 -5.15
N THR A 78 3.62 17.43 -4.84
CA THR A 78 4.44 18.64 -4.98
C THR A 78 4.83 19.27 -3.63
N ASN A 79 4.28 18.77 -2.54
CA ASN A 79 4.48 19.34 -1.21
C ASN A 79 5.88 18.96 -0.70
N GLU A 80 6.70 19.97 -0.37
CA GLU A 80 8.04 19.76 0.19
C GLU A 80 7.97 19.10 1.58
N GLU A 81 6.86 19.30 2.30
CA GLU A 81 6.57 18.58 3.52
C GLU A 81 5.84 17.28 3.15
N THR A 82 6.47 16.13 3.41
CA THR A 82 5.89 14.79 3.21
C THR A 82 4.71 14.59 4.16
N LEU A 83 3.54 15.12 3.83
CA LEU A 83 2.28 14.93 4.54
C LEU A 83 1.62 13.63 4.07
N CYS A 84 1.07 12.82 4.98
CA CYS A 84 0.30 11.66 4.56
C CYS A 84 -1.06 12.13 3.98
N PRO A 85 -1.43 11.69 2.76
CA PRO A 85 -2.71 12.06 2.16
C PRO A 85 -3.94 11.59 2.96
N VAL A 86 -3.79 10.57 3.81
CA VAL A 86 -4.89 9.99 4.60
C VAL A 86 -5.34 10.89 5.74
N ASP A 87 -4.39 11.51 6.44
CA ASP A 87 -4.66 12.23 7.69
C ASP A 87 -4.08 13.66 7.74
N GLY A 88 -3.36 14.08 6.70
CA GLY A 88 -2.76 15.42 6.60
C GLY A 88 -1.60 15.67 7.57
N ASN A 89 -1.18 14.68 8.37
CA ASN A 89 -0.07 14.82 9.29
C ASN A 89 1.26 14.54 8.59
N ARG A 90 2.36 15.07 9.14
CA ARG A 90 3.70 14.71 8.65
C ARG A 90 3.91 13.20 8.72
N CYS A 91 4.46 12.66 7.64
CA CYS A 91 5.11 11.36 7.64
C CYS A 91 6.26 11.36 8.65
N PRO A 92 6.57 10.18 9.21
CA PRO A 92 7.85 9.94 9.85
C PRO A 92 9.02 10.30 8.93
N ASP A 93 10.17 10.63 9.52
CA ASP A 93 11.39 10.81 8.74
C ASP A 93 11.88 9.49 8.11
N GLU A 94 12.82 9.61 7.17
CA GLU A 94 13.36 8.47 6.43
C GLU A 94 13.92 7.38 7.35
N HIS A 95 14.64 7.77 8.41
CA HIS A 95 15.23 6.82 9.35
C HIS A 95 14.16 6.05 10.13
N GLU A 96 13.09 6.71 10.57
CA GLU A 96 11.97 6.03 11.22
C GLU A 96 11.26 5.05 10.28
N ILE A 97 11.09 5.43 9.00
CA ILE A 97 10.53 4.54 7.98
C ILE A 97 11.42 3.31 7.77
N GLU A 98 12.73 3.48 7.64
CA GLU A 98 13.69 2.37 7.54
C GLU A 98 13.59 1.41 8.73
N LEU A 99 13.53 1.93 9.96
CA LEU A 99 13.39 1.11 11.17
C LEU A 99 12.05 0.35 11.21
N ARG A 100 10.99 0.91 10.64
CA ARG A 100 9.69 0.23 10.54
C ARG A 100 9.73 -0.86 9.48
N ILE A 101 10.37 -0.61 8.34
CA ILE A 101 10.58 -1.62 7.30
C ILE A 101 11.40 -2.80 7.85
N ALA A 102 12.50 -2.52 8.55
CA ALA A 102 13.32 -3.55 9.18
C ALA A 102 12.49 -4.44 10.12
N ARG A 103 11.73 -3.83 11.03
CA ARG A 103 10.84 -4.56 11.96
C ARG A 103 9.77 -5.38 11.27
N ALA A 104 9.24 -4.89 10.15
CA ALA A 104 8.14 -5.54 9.44
C ALA A 104 8.60 -6.69 8.51
N THR A 105 9.91 -6.77 8.22
CA THR A 105 10.52 -7.72 7.28
C THR A 105 11.46 -8.72 7.96
N ASP A 106 11.71 -8.56 9.25
CA ASP A 106 12.53 -9.47 10.05
C ASP A 106 11.79 -10.81 10.27
N PRO A 107 12.36 -11.96 9.88
CA PRO A 107 11.77 -13.26 10.16
C PRO A 107 11.78 -13.53 11.66
N THR A 108 10.59 -13.57 12.27
CA THR A 108 10.40 -13.99 13.68
C THR A 108 10.59 -15.49 13.83
#